data_AF-A0A7D7LW70-F1
#
_entry.id   AF-A0A7D7LW70-F1
#
_cell.length_a   1.000
_cell.length_b   1.000
_cell.length_c   1.000
_cell.angle_alpha   90.00
_cell.angle_beta   90.00
_cell.angle_gamma   90.00
#
_symmetry.space_group_name_H-M   'P 1'
#
loop_
_entity.id
_entity.type
_entity.pdbx_description
1 polymer ?
#
loop_
_entity_poly.entity_id
_entity_poly.type
_entity_poly.pdbx_seq_one_letter_code
_entity_poly.pdbx_strand_id
1 'polypeptide(L)'
;MSDEHRSPADGPDRGHDQSAGGVDPAPEVTPGLEPGGGVAPGDTPPDTPQTSGLSFQQPPTTRHFPVSGIGALIGAGLLIVAMIVVIVGIVVMVL
;
A
#
# COMPACT_ATOMS: atom_id res chain seq x y z
N MET A 1 -54.87 35.65 19.98
CA MET A 1 -53.45 36.02 19.80
C MET A 1 -52.67 34.79 20.18
N SER A 2 -52.14 34.09 19.16
CA SER A 2 -51.30 32.87 19.24
C SER A 2 -52.04 31.63 19.81
N ASP A 3 -52.13 30.48 19.15
CA ASP A 3 -51.06 29.78 18.44
C ASP A 3 -51.55 29.17 17.11
N GLU A 4 -50.87 29.56 16.04
CA GLU A 4 -50.99 28.95 14.73
C GLU A 4 -50.37 27.55 14.75
N HIS A 5 -51.26 26.58 14.66
CA HIS A 5 -50.97 25.20 14.31
C HIS A 5 -50.52 25.14 12.85
N ARG A 6 -49.20 25.11 12.59
CA ARG A 6 -48.69 24.78 11.24
C ARG A 6 -47.26 24.19 11.22
N SER A 7 -47.18 23.13 10.41
CA SER A 7 -46.03 22.55 9.69
C SER A 7 -45.07 21.61 10.45
N PRO A 8 -44.43 20.63 9.77
CA PRO A 8 -44.68 20.00 8.45
C PRO A 8 -44.42 18.46 8.40
N ALA A 9 -44.54 17.84 7.21
CA ALA A 9 -44.15 16.47 6.80
C ALA A 9 -45.20 15.37 7.11
N ASP A 10 -46.01 14.84 6.18
CA ASP A 10 -45.81 14.49 4.76
C ASP A 10 -44.56 13.63 4.49
N GLY A 11 -44.81 12.35 4.20
CA GLY A 11 -43.82 11.38 3.73
C GLY A 11 -43.91 10.03 4.45
N PRO A 12 -44.36 8.96 3.79
CA PRO A 12 -44.26 7.61 4.35
C PRO A 12 -42.79 7.24 4.53
N ASP A 13 -42.50 6.71 5.71
CA ASP A 13 -41.25 6.13 6.16
C ASP A 13 -40.74 5.12 5.11
N ARG A 14 -39.86 5.58 4.21
CA ARG A 14 -39.16 4.71 3.28
C ARG A 14 -38.09 4.00 4.10
N GLY A 15 -38.50 2.88 4.65
CA GLY A 15 -37.63 1.87 5.22
C GLY A 15 -36.42 1.67 4.32
N HIS A 16 -35.26 1.75 4.94
CA HIS A 16 -33.95 1.58 4.33
C HIS A 16 -33.85 0.19 3.69
N ASP A 17 -34.23 0.09 2.42
CA ASP A 17 -34.27 -1.15 1.62
C ASP A 17 -33.27 -1.11 0.46
N GLN A 18 -32.12 -0.46 0.66
CA GLN A 18 -31.04 -0.39 -0.34
C GLN A 18 -29.68 -0.84 0.23
N SER A 19 -29.61 -2.10 0.68
CA SER A 19 -28.36 -2.85 0.67
C SER A 19 -28.59 -4.18 -0.04
N ALA A 20 -28.77 -4.03 -1.35
CA ALA A 20 -28.59 -5.10 -2.31
C ALA A 20 -27.17 -5.68 -2.17
N GLY A 21 -27.08 -6.98 -1.89
CA GLY A 21 -25.98 -7.83 -2.38
C GLY A 21 -24.68 -7.89 -1.56
N GLY A 22 -24.68 -7.51 -0.29
CA GLY A 22 -23.60 -7.90 0.63
C GLY A 22 -23.92 -9.25 1.25
N VAL A 23 -23.09 -10.27 1.04
CA VAL A 23 -23.23 -11.57 1.74
C VAL A 23 -22.70 -11.39 3.16
N ASP A 24 -23.35 -10.55 3.96
CA ASP A 24 -23.06 -10.45 5.39
C ASP A 24 -24.16 -11.22 6.12
N PRO A 25 -23.88 -12.45 6.60
CA PRO A 25 -24.88 -13.23 7.33
C PRO A 25 -25.23 -12.48 8.61
N ALA A 26 -26.53 -12.29 8.85
CA ALA A 26 -26.96 -11.62 10.07
C ALA A 26 -26.37 -12.33 11.31
N PRO A 27 -25.89 -11.60 12.34
CA PRO A 27 -25.18 -12.21 13.47
C PRO A 27 -25.96 -13.34 14.16
N GLU A 28 -27.29 -13.20 14.22
CA GLU A 28 -28.22 -14.19 14.76
C GLU A 28 -28.23 -15.54 14.03
N VAL A 29 -27.72 -15.61 12.80
CA VAL A 29 -27.67 -16.84 11.99
C VAL A 29 -26.25 -17.32 11.69
N THR A 30 -25.22 -16.64 12.21
CA THR A 30 -23.82 -17.05 12.05
C THR A 30 -23.42 -18.00 13.19
N PRO A 31 -23.09 -19.28 12.92
CA PRO A 31 -22.72 -20.23 13.96
C PRO A 31 -21.48 -19.75 14.74
N GLY A 32 -21.53 -19.76 16.07
CA GLY A 32 -20.42 -19.37 16.94
C GLY A 32 -20.30 -17.87 17.24
N LEU A 33 -21.23 -17.03 16.75
CA LEU A 33 -21.32 -15.63 17.16
C LEU A 33 -22.40 -15.44 18.23
N GLU A 34 -22.04 -14.88 19.38
CA GLU A 34 -23.05 -14.36 20.31
C GLU A 34 -23.77 -13.15 19.69
N PRO A 35 -25.05 -12.91 20.03
CA PRO A 35 -25.77 -11.70 19.66
C PRO A 35 -25.01 -10.46 20.16
N GLY A 36 -24.24 -9.81 19.27
CA GLY A 36 -23.25 -8.78 19.62
C GLY A 36 -21.90 -8.91 18.92
N GLY A 37 -21.66 -10.00 18.16
CA GLY A 37 -20.45 -10.18 17.35
C GLY A 37 -19.24 -10.69 18.13
N GLY A 38 -19.46 -11.24 19.33
CA GLY A 38 -18.43 -11.92 20.12
C GLY A 38 -18.25 -13.37 19.65
N VAL A 39 -17.04 -13.90 19.83
CA VAL A 39 -16.71 -15.33 19.71
C VAL A 39 -16.10 -15.80 21.03
N ALA A 40 -16.29 -17.06 21.39
CA ALA A 40 -15.63 -17.62 22.56
C ALA A 40 -14.09 -17.57 22.40
N PRO A 41 -13.32 -17.29 23.47
CA PRO A 41 -11.87 -17.39 23.44
C PRO A 41 -11.44 -18.80 22.97
N GLY A 42 -10.88 -18.89 21.75
CA GLY A 42 -10.53 -20.16 21.10
C GLY A 42 -11.20 -20.42 19.75
N ASP A 43 -12.29 -19.72 19.42
CA ASP A 43 -12.98 -19.81 18.11
C ASP A 43 -12.37 -18.88 17.04
N THR A 44 -11.57 -17.90 17.46
CA THR A 44 -10.59 -17.24 16.57
C THR A 44 -9.38 -18.18 16.49
N PRO A 45 -8.91 -18.55 15.27
CA PRO A 45 -7.67 -19.31 15.13
C PRO A 45 -6.57 -18.70 15.99
N PRO A 46 -5.76 -19.51 16.71
CA PRO A 46 -4.65 -18.98 17.51
C PRO A 46 -3.78 -18.11 16.62
N ASP A 47 -3.35 -16.96 17.16
CA ASP A 47 -2.55 -15.93 16.49
C ASP A 47 -1.81 -16.52 15.29
N THR A 48 -2.33 -16.28 14.07
CA THR A 48 -1.57 -16.58 12.85
C THR A 48 -0.18 -16.02 13.09
N PRO A 49 0.91 -16.79 12.90
CA PRO A 49 2.25 -16.31 13.20
C PRO A 49 2.39 -14.94 12.55
N GLN A 50 2.37 -13.91 13.41
CA GLN A 50 2.48 -12.52 13.00
C GLN A 50 3.66 -12.48 12.07
N THR A 51 3.42 -11.95 10.87
CA THR A 51 4.34 -11.92 9.75
C THR A 51 5.76 -11.64 10.23
N SER A 52 6.50 -12.68 10.58
CA SER A 52 7.86 -12.59 11.11
C SER A 52 8.86 -12.31 9.96
N GLY A 53 8.35 -11.66 8.91
CA GLY A 53 9.00 -11.34 7.66
C GLY A 53 8.54 -10.02 7.02
N LEU A 54 7.66 -9.22 7.65
CA LEU A 54 7.40 -7.84 7.17
C LEU A 54 8.52 -6.86 7.53
N SER A 55 9.36 -7.23 8.50
CA SER A 55 10.48 -6.43 8.97
C SER A 55 11.75 -7.27 8.94
N PHE A 56 12.13 -7.81 7.78
CA PHE A 56 13.54 -8.19 7.63
C PHE A 56 14.36 -6.96 7.98
N GLN A 57 15.23 -7.08 8.97
CA GLN A 57 16.10 -6.00 9.39
C GLN A 57 16.95 -5.60 8.19
N GLN A 58 16.59 -4.49 7.53
CA GLN A 58 17.35 -3.96 6.41
C GLN A 58 18.75 -3.70 6.96
N PRO A 59 19.81 -4.31 6.41
CA PRO A 59 21.17 -3.97 6.77
C PRO A 59 21.29 -2.45 6.73
N PRO A 60 21.90 -1.80 7.75
CA PRO A 60 22.05 -0.36 7.76
C PRO A 60 22.59 0.08 6.41
N THR A 61 21.95 1.08 5.80
CA THR A 61 22.42 1.66 4.54
C THR A 61 23.79 2.27 4.80
N THR A 62 24.78 1.43 4.59
CA THR A 62 26.15 1.77 4.90
C THR A 62 26.57 2.75 3.82
N ARG A 63 26.93 3.99 4.20
CA ARG A 63 27.35 5.05 3.26
C ARG A 63 28.66 4.72 2.52
N HIS A 64 29.14 3.48 2.61
CA HIS A 64 30.31 3.01 1.89
C HIS A 64 29.86 2.55 0.51
N PHE A 65 30.32 3.28 -0.50
CA PHE A 65 30.16 2.86 -1.87
C PHE A 65 30.91 1.53 -2.05
N PRO A 66 30.27 0.47 -2.59
CA PRO A 66 30.94 -0.81 -2.75
C PRO A 66 32.12 -0.66 -3.71
N VAL A 67 33.19 -1.42 -3.49
CA VAL A 67 34.40 -1.39 -4.33
C VAL A 67 34.06 -1.68 -5.81
N SER A 68 33.04 -2.51 -6.05
CA SER A 68 32.49 -2.75 -7.39
C SER A 68 31.95 -1.47 -8.05
N GLY A 69 31.31 -0.60 -7.28
CA GLY A 69 30.84 0.70 -7.75
C GLY A 69 32.00 1.63 -8.13
N ILE A 70 33.07 1.66 -7.34
CA ILE A 70 34.29 2.43 -7.66
C ILE A 70 34.89 1.94 -8.98
N GLY A 71 34.99 0.62 -9.16
CA GLY A 71 35.44 0.01 -10.40
C GLY A 71 34.58 0.40 -11.61
N ALA A 72 33.24 0.41 -11.45
CA ALA A 72 32.32 0.82 -12.49
C ALA A 72 32.52 2.29 -12.90
N LEU A 73 32.72 3.20 -11.93
CA LEU A 73 32.98 4.61 -12.20
C LEU A 73 34.31 4.83 -12.94
N ILE A 74 35.37 4.13 -12.53
CA ILE A 74 36.67 4.18 -13.21
C ILE A 74 36.55 3.66 -14.65
N GLY A 75 35.87 2.51 -14.84
CA GLY A 75 35.64 1.93 -16.16
C GLY A 75 34.84 2.85 -17.08
N ALA A 76 33.77 3.47 -16.57
CA ALA A 76 33.00 4.46 -17.31
C ALA A 76 33.84 5.68 -17.68
N GLY A 77 34.66 6.20 -16.76
CA GLY A 77 35.58 7.31 -17.02
C GLY A 77 36.59 7.00 -18.12
N LEU A 78 37.21 5.83 -18.08
CA LEU A 78 38.15 5.36 -19.12
C LEU A 78 37.46 5.26 -20.49
N LEU A 79 36.24 4.75 -20.54
CA LEU A 79 35.47 4.64 -21.78
C LEU A 79 35.16 6.02 -22.38
N ILE A 80 34.75 6.98 -21.55
CA ILE A 80 34.49 8.36 -21.98
C ILE A 80 35.77 9.01 -22.53
N VAL A 81 36.90 8.85 -21.83
CA VAL A 81 38.19 9.37 -22.30
C VAL A 81 38.58 8.75 -23.64
N ALA A 82 38.45 7.43 -23.79
CA ALA A 82 38.74 6.74 -25.04
C ALA A 82 37.87 7.28 -26.19
N MET A 83 36.57 7.52 -25.94
CA MET A 83 35.68 8.12 -26.93
C MET A 83 36.11 9.52 -27.34
N ILE A 84 36.50 10.37 -26.39
CA ILE A 84 37.00 11.71 -26.69
C ILE A 84 38.27 11.64 -27.54
N VAL A 85 39.21 10.74 -27.23
CA VAL A 85 40.43 10.55 -28.02
C VAL A 85 40.11 10.17 -29.46
N VAL A 86 39.17 9.25 -29.67
CA VAL A 86 38.73 8.85 -31.01
C VAL A 86 38.11 10.02 -31.76
N ILE A 87 37.21 10.77 -31.12
CA ILE A 87 36.56 11.94 -31.72
C ILE A 87 37.60 12.98 -32.13
N VAL A 88 38.51 13.34 -31.23
CA VAL A 88 39.58 14.31 -31.50
C VAL A 88 40.48 13.81 -32.63
N GLY A 89 40.86 12.53 -32.62
CA GLY A 89 41.65 11.93 -33.68
C GLY A 89 40.99 12.02 -35.05
N ILE A 90 39.68 11.74 -35.13
CA ILE A 90 38.90 11.87 -36.37
C ILE A 90 38.86 13.35 -36.82
N VAL A 91 38.57 14.28 -35.92
CA VAL A 91 38.50 15.71 -36.25
C VAL A 91 39.83 16.23 -36.77
N VAL A 92 40.94 15.90 -36.11
CA VAL A 92 42.30 16.28 -36.54
C VAL A 92 42.67 15.63 -37.87
N MET A 93 42.21 14.40 -38.15
CA MET A 93 42.48 13.73 -39.43
C MET A 93 41.72 14.38 -40.60
N VAL A 94 40.54 14.94 -40.35
CA VAL A 94 39.63 15.47 -41.38
C VAL A 94 39.88 16.95 -41.70
N LEU A 95 40.35 17.73 -40.73
CA LEU A 95 40.73 19.14 -40.90
C LEU A 95 42.10 19.29 -41.57
#